data_AF-A0A534NBP4-F1
#
_entry.id   AF-A0A534NBP4-F1
#
_cell.length_a   1.000
_cell.length_b   1.000
_cell.length_c   1.000
_cell.angle_alpha   90.00
_cell.angle_beta   90.00
_cell.angle_gamma   90.00
#
_symmetry.space_group_name_H-M   'P 1'
#
loop_
_entity.id
_entity.type
_entity.pdbx_description
1 polymer ?
#
loop_
_entity_poly.entity_id
_entity_poly.type
_entity_poly.pdbx_seq_one_letter_code
_entity_poly.pdbx_strand_id
1 'polypeptide(L)'
;MNAALSFLRRVDKERYAAFVALAILTVVSALLSPFFLQWQNLLNIIRQVSYTGIIALGMTYVIVSGGIDLSVGSMAAFVGCLAILVLNGSFEAGWPEGTAVAAAVVCAIFAGLACGLANGLLVTKGRIAPFIVTLGTMALFRSLSLYMANAGEFRSASSLFGELGSSAPLGIP
;
A
#
# COMPACT_ATOMS: atom_id res chain seq x y z
N MET A 1 43.84 1.26 15.89
CA MET A 1 43.21 2.00 14.78
C MET A 1 42.79 1.13 13.58
N ASN A 2 43.48 0.01 13.29
CA ASN A 2 43.20 -0.81 12.10
C ASN A 2 42.01 -1.81 12.20
N ALA A 3 41.54 -2.14 13.42
CA ALA A 3 40.44 -3.09 13.60
C ALA A 3 39.04 -2.49 13.32
N ALA A 4 38.84 -1.21 13.63
CA ALA A 4 37.59 -0.50 13.32
C ALA A 4 37.44 -0.26 11.81
N LEU A 5 38.55 0.05 11.13
CA LEU A 5 38.59 0.23 9.68
C LEU A 5 38.41 -1.08 8.91
N SER A 6 38.86 -2.23 9.45
CA SER A 6 38.65 -3.54 8.84
C SER A 6 37.22 -4.08 9.05
N PHE A 7 36.57 -3.73 10.18
CA PHE A 7 35.16 -4.01 10.42
C PHE A 7 34.26 -3.25 9.43
N LEU A 8 34.49 -1.94 9.22
CA LEU A 8 33.77 -1.13 8.23
C LEU A 8 33.98 -1.57 6.78
N ARG A 9 35.03 -2.36 6.50
CA ARG A 9 35.34 -2.89 5.16
C ARG A 9 34.61 -4.21 4.85
N ARG A 10 34.05 -4.88 5.87
CA ARG A 10 33.22 -6.10 5.74
C ARG A 10 31.71 -5.84 5.81
N VAL A 11 31.32 -4.63 6.18
CA VAL A 11 29.93 -4.20 6.13
C VAL A 11 29.60 -3.95 4.66
N ASP A 12 28.69 -4.75 4.10
CA ASP A 12 28.12 -4.54 2.76
C ASP A 12 27.46 -3.16 2.72
N LYS A 13 28.22 -2.14 2.30
CA LYS A 13 27.78 -0.75 2.33
C LYS A 13 26.44 -0.56 1.62
N GLU A 14 26.19 -1.33 0.57
CA GLU A 14 24.93 -1.34 -0.20
C GLU A 14 23.76 -1.91 0.61
N ARG A 15 23.98 -2.97 1.40
CA ARG A 15 22.95 -3.60 2.23
C ARG A 15 22.54 -2.72 3.41
N TYR A 16 23.49 -1.99 3.98
CA TYR A 16 23.25 -1.12 5.14
C TYR A 16 22.95 0.33 4.77
N ALA A 17 23.13 0.73 3.51
CA ALA A 17 22.90 2.10 3.05
C ALA A 17 21.50 2.61 3.40
N ALA A 18 20.45 1.80 3.17
CA ALA A 18 19.08 2.18 3.48
C ALA A 18 18.86 2.41 4.99
N PHE A 19 19.43 1.55 5.85
CA PHE A 19 19.33 1.69 7.31
C PHE A 19 20.11 2.90 7.82
N VAL A 20 21.29 3.16 7.26
CA VAL A 20 22.10 4.34 7.59
C VAL A 20 21.39 5.62 7.14
N ALA A 21 20.84 5.64 5.92
CA ALA A 21 20.06 6.76 5.41
C ALA A 21 18.82 7.02 6.28
N LEU A 22 18.10 5.97 6.69
CA LEU A 22 16.97 6.07 7.61
C LEU A 22 17.40 6.66 8.96
N ALA A 23 18.51 6.19 9.53
CA ALA A 23 19.03 6.71 10.80
C ALA A 23 19.39 8.20 10.70
N ILE A 24 20.09 8.60 9.65
CA ILE A 24 20.44 10.01 9.40
C ILE A 24 19.18 10.85 9.23
N LEU A 25 18.22 10.41 8.41
CA LEU A 25 16.97 11.12 8.17
C LEU A 25 16.17 11.28 9.47
N THR A 26 16.15 10.25 10.31
CA THR A 26 15.46 10.28 11.62
C THR A 26 16.10 11.31 12.55
N VAL A 27 17.44 11.32 12.66
CA VAL A 27 18.16 12.29 13.51
C VAL A 27 17.94 13.71 13.00
N VAL A 28 18.11 13.95 11.70
CA VAL A 28 17.89 15.27 11.10
C VAL A 28 16.46 15.74 11.30
N SER A 29 15.46 14.88 11.07
CA SER A 29 14.04 15.24 11.24
C SER A 29 13.70 15.53 12.69
N ALA A 30 14.28 14.80 13.65
CA ALA A 30 14.11 15.05 15.08
C ALA A 30 14.71 16.38 15.53
N LEU A 31 15.81 16.82 14.91
CA LEU A 31 16.43 18.12 15.19
C LEU A 31 15.67 19.29 14.55
N LEU A 32 15.10 19.09 13.35
CA LEU A 32 14.39 20.13 12.62
C LEU A 32 12.95 20.35 13.09
N SER A 33 12.30 19.34 13.69
CA SER A 33 10.91 19.44 14.14
C SER A 33 10.70 18.76 15.50
N PRO A 34 10.24 19.49 16.52
CA PRO A 34 9.90 18.90 17.81
C PRO A 34 8.69 17.96 17.73
N PHE A 35 7.90 18.05 16.65
CA PHE A 35 6.74 17.19 16.41
C PHE A 35 7.12 15.82 15.81
N PHE A 36 8.34 15.67 15.27
CA PHE A 36 8.71 14.47 14.52
C PHE A 36 8.69 13.19 15.38
N LEU A 37 9.26 13.25 16.58
CA LEU A 37 9.29 12.11 17.51
C LEU A 37 8.03 12.00 18.37
N GLN A 38 7.02 12.85 18.16
CA GLN A 38 5.75 12.70 18.86
C GLN A 38 5.09 11.38 18.47
N TRP A 39 4.49 10.72 19.45
CA TRP A 39 3.87 9.41 19.29
C TRP A 39 2.84 9.38 18.15
N GLN A 40 2.01 10.42 18.04
CA GLN A 40 1.03 10.55 16.97
C GLN A 40 1.69 10.58 15.59
N ASN A 41 2.79 11.33 15.44
CA ASN A 41 3.51 11.41 14.17
C ASN A 41 4.18 10.08 13.82
N LEU A 42 4.82 9.42 14.79
CA LEU A 42 5.42 8.11 14.60
C LEU A 42 4.38 7.07 14.17
N LEU A 43 3.21 7.05 14.82
CA LEU A 43 2.13 6.16 14.42
C LEU A 43 1.52 6.49 13.06
N ASN A 44 1.44 7.77 12.69
CA ASN A 44 1.00 8.16 11.36
C ASN A 44 1.98 7.69 10.28
N ILE A 45 3.29 7.80 10.53
CA ILE A 45 4.33 7.26 9.65
C ILE A 45 4.19 5.74 9.55
N ILE A 46 4.07 5.04 10.68
CA ILE A 46 3.91 3.58 10.69
C ILE A 46 2.64 3.17 9.95
N ARG A 47 1.50 3.83 10.18
CA ARG A 47 0.25 3.59 9.46
C ARG A 47 0.41 3.77 7.95
N GLN A 48 1.05 4.84 7.50
CA GLN A 48 1.30 5.08 6.08
C GLN A 48 2.21 4.02 5.44
N VAL A 49 3.26 3.60 6.14
CA VAL A 49 4.20 2.58 5.64
C VAL A 49 3.61 1.17 5.73
N SER A 50 2.67 0.91 6.66
CA SER A 50 2.06 -0.41 6.86
C SER A 50 1.39 -0.94 5.59
N TYR A 51 0.71 -0.06 4.84
CA TYR A 51 0.12 -0.39 3.55
C TYR A 51 1.16 -0.95 2.55
N THR A 52 2.29 -0.25 2.37
CA THR A 52 3.38 -0.72 1.51
C THR A 52 4.03 -1.99 2.06
N GLY A 53 4.14 -2.12 3.39
CA GLY A 53 4.66 -3.32 4.05
C GLY A 53 3.81 -4.57 3.76
N ILE A 54 2.49 -4.46 3.84
CA ILE A 54 1.57 -5.56 3.52
C ILE A 54 1.71 -5.98 2.04
N ILE A 55 1.78 -5.02 1.13
CA ILE A 55 2.03 -5.30 -0.30
C ILE A 55 3.38 -5.99 -0.48
N ALA A 56 4.43 -5.53 0.19
CA ALA A 56 5.75 -6.12 0.11
C ALA A 56 5.75 -7.60 0.53
N LEU A 57 5.00 -7.95 1.58
CA LEU A 57 4.82 -9.36 1.99
C LEU A 57 4.21 -10.19 0.85
N GLY A 58 3.15 -9.72 0.19
CA GLY A 58 2.59 -10.39 -0.99
C GLY A 58 3.59 -10.51 -2.14
N MET A 59 4.36 -9.44 -2.39
CA MET A 59 5.39 -9.40 -3.43
C MET A 59 6.54 -10.37 -3.19
N THR A 60 6.84 -10.75 -1.94
CA THR A 60 7.85 -11.77 -1.67
C THR A 60 7.50 -13.09 -2.36
N TYR A 61 6.23 -13.51 -2.37
CA TYR A 61 5.79 -14.72 -3.05
C TYR A 61 5.96 -14.62 -4.57
N VAL A 62 5.66 -13.46 -5.15
CA VAL A 62 5.86 -13.20 -6.59
C VAL A 62 7.35 -13.32 -6.95
N ILE A 63 8.24 -12.69 -6.19
CA ILE A 63 9.68 -12.69 -6.44
C ILE A 63 10.27 -14.09 -6.26
N VAL A 64 9.89 -14.80 -5.19
CA VAL A 64 10.38 -16.17 -4.93
C VAL A 64 9.92 -17.14 -6.03
N SER A 65 8.75 -16.89 -6.64
CA SER A 65 8.30 -17.66 -7.82
C SER A 65 9.08 -17.35 -9.12
N GLY A 66 10.03 -16.40 -9.09
CA GLY A 66 10.78 -15.94 -10.26
C GLY A 66 10.03 -14.90 -11.12
N GLY A 67 8.93 -14.35 -10.59
CA GLY A 67 8.11 -13.35 -11.27
C GLY A 67 8.45 -11.91 -10.88
N ILE A 68 7.83 -10.97 -11.59
CA ILE A 68 7.82 -9.54 -11.29
C ILE A 68 6.37 -9.07 -11.41
N ASP A 69 5.90 -8.27 -10.46
CA ASP A 69 4.61 -7.60 -10.55
C ASP A 69 4.77 -6.08 -10.41
N LEU A 70 4.62 -5.41 -11.55
CA LEU A 70 4.64 -3.94 -11.65
C LEU A 70 3.27 -3.31 -11.40
N SER A 71 2.20 -4.11 -11.43
CA SER A 71 0.81 -3.64 -11.38
C SER A 71 0.31 -3.35 -9.97
N VAL A 72 1.00 -3.84 -8.92
CA VAL A 72 0.49 -3.83 -7.54
C VAL A 72 0.07 -2.44 -7.03
N GLY A 73 0.83 -1.39 -7.36
CA GLY A 73 0.49 -0.02 -6.95
C GLY A 73 -0.79 0.48 -7.63
N SER A 74 -0.90 0.29 -8.94
CA SER A 74 -2.10 0.65 -9.70
C SER A 74 -3.30 -0.24 -9.40
N MET A 75 -3.08 -1.52 -9.08
CA MET A 75 -4.12 -2.45 -8.67
C MET A 75 -4.72 -2.02 -7.34
N ALA A 76 -3.88 -1.70 -6.35
CA ALA A 76 -4.35 -1.22 -5.06
C ALA A 76 -5.10 0.11 -5.17
N ALA A 77 -4.66 1.03 -6.03
CA ALA A 77 -5.40 2.25 -6.34
C ALA A 77 -6.78 1.93 -6.93
N PHE A 78 -6.85 1.06 -7.93
CA PHE A 78 -8.11 0.66 -8.58
C PHE A 78 -9.08 -0.01 -7.59
N VAL A 79 -8.59 -0.95 -6.79
CA VAL A 79 -9.37 -1.64 -5.76
C VAL A 79 -9.88 -0.65 -4.71
N GLY A 80 -9.05 0.32 -4.30
CA GLY A 80 -9.46 1.41 -3.41
C GLY A 80 -10.58 2.26 -4.01
N CYS A 81 -10.47 2.61 -5.30
CA CYS A 81 -11.53 3.35 -6.01
C CYS A 81 -12.86 2.58 -6.00
N LEU A 82 -12.82 1.28 -6.31
CA LEU A 82 -14.02 0.43 -6.26
C LEU A 82 -14.63 0.37 -4.85
N ALA A 83 -13.79 0.23 -3.82
CA ALA A 83 -14.26 0.20 -2.43
C ALA A 83 -14.98 1.50 -2.05
N ILE A 84 -14.44 2.66 -2.43
CA ILE A 84 -15.07 3.96 -2.15
C ILE A 84 -16.36 4.16 -2.96
N LEU A 85 -16.42 3.70 -4.21
CA LEU A 85 -17.65 3.76 -4.99
C LEU A 85 -18.76 2.91 -4.37
N VAL A 86 -18.44 1.68 -3.92
CA VAL A 86 -19.40 0.81 -3.22
C VAL A 86 -19.83 1.44 -1.91
N LEU A 87 -18.89 2.02 -1.16
CA LEU A 87 -19.17 2.73 0.08
C LEU A 87 -20.16 3.87 -0.16
N ASN A 88 -19.81 4.83 -1.02
CA ASN A 88 -20.62 6.01 -1.31
C ASN A 88 -21.99 5.64 -1.90
N GLY A 89 -22.03 4.68 -2.84
CA GLY A 89 -23.30 4.19 -3.40
C GLY A 89 -24.20 3.51 -2.38
N SER A 90 -23.63 2.82 -1.38
CA SER A 90 -24.40 2.23 -0.28
C SER A 90 -24.99 3.31 0.65
N PHE A 91 -24.27 4.41 0.88
CA PHE A 91 -24.82 5.56 1.61
C PHE A 91 -25.97 6.23 0.86
N GLU A 92 -25.83 6.45 -0.44
CA GLU A 92 -26.89 7.01 -1.28
C GLU A 92 -28.13 6.10 -1.28
N ALA A 93 -27.94 4.79 -1.21
CA ALA A 93 -29.01 3.80 -1.06
C ALA A 93 -29.59 3.72 0.37
N GLY A 94 -29.11 4.54 1.30
CA GLY A 94 -29.62 4.63 2.68
C GLY A 94 -29.16 3.51 3.61
N TRP A 95 -28.06 2.81 3.28
CA TRP A 95 -27.54 1.75 4.15
C TRP A 95 -26.93 2.32 5.43
N PRO A 96 -27.01 1.59 6.56
CA PRO A 96 -26.24 1.92 7.75
C PRO A 96 -24.74 2.04 7.46
N GLU A 97 -24.09 3.00 8.10
CA GLU A 97 -22.68 3.29 7.86
C GLU A 97 -21.76 2.08 8.10
N GLY A 98 -21.99 1.30 9.15
CA GLY A 98 -21.22 0.08 9.41
C GLY A 98 -21.37 -1.00 8.34
N THR A 99 -22.56 -1.16 7.74
CA THR A 99 -22.79 -2.15 6.68
C THR A 99 -22.22 -1.67 5.35
N ALA A 100 -22.28 -0.37 5.06
CA ALA A 100 -21.62 0.23 3.90
C ALA A 100 -20.10 0.04 3.94
N VAL A 101 -19.47 0.27 5.10
CA VAL A 101 -18.03 0.01 5.30
C VAL A 101 -17.70 -1.47 5.12
N ALA A 102 -18.49 -2.38 5.72
CA ALA A 102 -18.28 -3.82 5.55
C ALA A 102 -18.39 -4.25 4.08
N ALA A 103 -19.38 -3.72 3.34
CA ALA A 103 -19.53 -3.98 1.91
C ALA A 103 -18.33 -3.48 1.10
N ALA A 104 -17.81 -2.30 1.41
CA ALA A 104 -16.61 -1.76 0.78
C ALA A 104 -15.37 -2.63 1.03
N VAL A 105 -15.17 -3.11 2.27
CA VAL A 105 -14.06 -4.03 2.62
C VAL A 105 -14.18 -5.36 1.88
N VAL A 106 -15.38 -5.93 1.86
CA VAL A 106 -15.66 -7.19 1.13
C VAL A 106 -15.39 -6.99 -0.36
N CYS A 107 -15.87 -5.90 -0.95
CA CYS A 107 -15.60 -5.54 -2.34
C CYS A 107 -14.09 -5.45 -2.60
N ALA A 108 -13.33 -4.77 -1.74
CA ALA A 108 -11.89 -4.61 -1.88
C ALA A 108 -11.15 -5.96 -1.89
N ILE A 109 -11.50 -6.85 -0.96
CA ILE A 109 -10.90 -8.18 -0.85
C ILE A 109 -11.15 -8.99 -2.13
N PHE A 110 -12.40 -9.06 -2.58
CA PHE A 110 -12.75 -9.85 -3.77
C PHE A 110 -12.21 -9.24 -5.07
N ALA A 111 -12.24 -7.91 -5.20
CA ALA A 111 -11.68 -7.23 -6.37
C ALA A 111 -10.15 -7.43 -6.46
N GLY A 112 -9.44 -7.29 -5.34
CA GLY A 112 -8.00 -7.54 -5.27
C GLY A 112 -7.66 -9.00 -5.60
N LEU A 113 -8.40 -9.95 -5.02
CA LEU A 113 -8.25 -11.38 -5.31
C LEU A 113 -8.48 -11.67 -6.80
N ALA A 114 -9.54 -11.12 -7.39
CA ALA A 114 -9.87 -11.31 -8.80
C ALA A 114 -8.78 -10.74 -9.72
N CYS A 115 -8.28 -9.53 -9.43
CA CYS A 115 -7.20 -8.90 -10.20
C CYS A 115 -5.90 -9.69 -10.11
N GLY A 116 -5.51 -10.12 -8.91
CA GLY A 116 -4.32 -10.95 -8.69
C GLY A 116 -4.45 -12.32 -9.36
N LEU A 117 -5.61 -12.95 -9.27
CA LEU A 117 -5.90 -14.22 -9.94
C LEU A 117 -5.83 -14.07 -11.46
N ALA A 118 -6.37 -12.99 -12.03
CA ALA A 118 -6.29 -12.72 -13.46
C ALA A 118 -4.83 -12.63 -13.92
N ASN A 119 -4.00 -11.84 -13.23
CA ASN A 119 -2.56 -11.77 -13.50
C ASN A 119 -1.91 -13.17 -13.41
N GLY A 120 -2.18 -13.91 -12.33
CA GLY A 120 -1.63 -15.24 -12.11
C GLY A 120 -2.04 -16.27 -13.17
N LEU A 121 -3.30 -16.24 -13.62
CA LEU A 121 -3.80 -17.13 -14.67
C LEU A 121 -3.21 -16.81 -16.04
N LEU A 122 -3.06 -15.52 -16.38
CA LEU A 122 -2.43 -15.09 -17.63
C LEU A 122 -0.96 -15.54 -17.69
N VAL A 123 -0.25 -15.50 -16.57
CA VAL A 123 1.13 -15.99 -16.48
C VAL A 123 1.19 -17.52 -16.56
N THR A 124 0.43 -18.21 -15.70
CA THR A 124 0.54 -19.67 -15.54
C THR A 124 -0.11 -20.46 -16.67
N LYS A 125 -1.35 -20.13 -17.03
CA LYS A 125 -2.10 -20.81 -18.10
C LYS A 125 -1.90 -20.15 -19.45
N GLY A 126 -1.86 -18.82 -19.49
CA GLY A 126 -1.61 -18.06 -20.71
C GLY A 126 -0.17 -18.15 -21.21
N ARG A 127 0.78 -18.60 -20.36
CA ARG A 127 2.21 -18.71 -20.67
C ARG A 127 2.83 -17.39 -21.17
N ILE A 128 2.28 -16.27 -20.70
CA ILE A 128 2.78 -14.93 -21.00
C ILE A 128 3.82 -14.56 -19.94
N ALA A 129 4.90 -13.91 -20.35
CA ALA A 129 5.93 -13.44 -19.41
C ALA A 129 5.32 -12.51 -18.34
N PRO A 130 5.64 -12.69 -17.03
CA PRO A 130 5.06 -11.91 -15.93
C PRO A 130 5.20 -10.40 -16.09
N PHE A 131 6.35 -9.95 -16.61
CA PHE A 131 6.60 -8.54 -16.88
C PHE A 131 5.60 -7.94 -17.87
N ILE A 132 5.27 -8.66 -18.94
CA ILE A 132 4.33 -8.19 -19.97
C ILE A 132 2.91 -8.10 -19.41
N VAL A 133 2.47 -9.14 -18.69
CA VAL A 133 1.15 -9.18 -18.07
C VAL A 133 1.00 -8.02 -17.09
N THR A 134 1.96 -7.86 -16.18
CA THR A 134 1.86 -6.89 -15.08
C THR A 134 2.09 -5.46 -15.54
N LEU A 135 2.91 -5.22 -16.58
CA LEU A 135 2.99 -3.90 -17.22
C LEU A 135 1.67 -3.53 -17.92
N GLY A 136 1.06 -4.48 -18.63
CA GLY A 136 -0.23 -4.29 -19.29
C GLY A 136 -1.35 -4.02 -18.29
N THR A 137 -1.45 -4.83 -17.24
CA THR A 137 -2.48 -4.63 -16.21
C THR A 137 -2.21 -3.42 -15.34
N MET A 138 -0.95 -3.01 -15.16
CA MET A 138 -0.61 -1.72 -14.56
C MET A 138 -1.26 -0.55 -15.31
N ALA A 139 -1.08 -0.52 -16.64
CA ALA A 139 -1.68 0.52 -17.49
C ALA A 139 -3.21 0.48 -17.46
N LEU A 140 -3.80 -0.72 -17.45
CA LEU A 140 -5.24 -0.93 -17.38
C LEU A 140 -5.82 -0.42 -16.05
N PHE A 141 -5.30 -0.88 -14.91
CA PHE A 141 -5.80 -0.47 -13.60
C PHE A 141 -5.60 1.02 -13.37
N ARG A 142 -4.47 1.58 -13.80
CA ARG A 142 -4.21 3.01 -13.74
C ARG A 142 -5.23 3.80 -14.56
N SER A 143 -5.52 3.38 -15.78
CA SER A 143 -6.46 4.06 -16.67
C SER A 143 -7.89 3.98 -16.14
N LEU A 144 -8.31 2.82 -15.64
CA LEU A 144 -9.61 2.65 -15.00
C LEU A 144 -9.74 3.53 -13.76
N SER A 145 -8.73 3.55 -12.89
CA SER A 145 -8.72 4.40 -11.70
C SER A 145 -8.86 5.88 -12.06
N LEU A 146 -8.10 6.34 -13.06
CA LEU A 146 -8.16 7.73 -13.55
C LEU A 146 -9.53 8.07 -14.15
N TYR A 147 -10.09 7.15 -14.94
CA TYR A 147 -11.42 7.32 -15.52
C TYR A 147 -12.50 7.42 -14.43
N MET A 148 -12.50 6.48 -13.48
CA MET A 148 -13.46 6.45 -12.38
C MET A 148 -13.33 7.68 -11.48
N ALA A 149 -12.11 8.19 -11.30
CA ALA A 149 -11.84 9.39 -10.51
C ALA A 149 -12.27 10.68 -11.21
N ASN A 150 -12.60 10.65 -12.50
CA ASN A 150 -12.55 11.83 -13.38
C ASN A 150 -11.22 12.60 -13.22
N ALA A 151 -10.11 11.88 -13.06
CA ALA A 151 -8.79 12.38 -12.70
C ALA A 151 -8.71 13.23 -11.41
N GLY A 152 -9.71 13.12 -10.53
CA GLY A 152 -9.79 13.81 -9.23
C GLY A 152 -9.44 12.93 -8.03
N GLU A 153 -9.82 13.39 -6.84
CA GLU A 153 -9.63 12.66 -5.59
C GLU A 153 -10.85 11.81 -5.24
N PHE A 154 -10.63 10.56 -4.83
CA PHE A 154 -11.66 9.73 -4.22
C PHE A 154 -11.77 10.04 -2.74
N ARG A 155 -12.91 10.60 -2.33
CA ARG A 155 -13.22 10.87 -0.93
C ARG A 155 -14.38 9.99 -0.47
N SER A 156 -14.22 9.42 0.71
CA SER A 156 -15.28 8.71 1.42
C SER A 156 -16.34 9.72 1.90
N ALA A 157 -17.62 9.38 1.72
CA ALA A 157 -18.74 10.10 2.35
C ALA A 157 -18.97 9.68 3.82
N SER A 158 -18.38 8.57 4.26
CA SER A 158 -18.46 8.04 5.62
C SER A 158 -17.45 8.68 6.57
N SER A 159 -17.93 9.13 7.74
CA SER A 159 -17.08 9.48 8.88
C SER A 159 -16.47 8.24 9.54
N LEU A 160 -17.23 7.15 9.68
CA LEU A 160 -16.76 5.89 10.26
C LEU A 160 -15.60 5.28 9.47
N PHE A 161 -15.59 5.39 8.14
CA PHE A 161 -14.47 4.90 7.33
C PHE A 161 -13.17 5.65 7.66
N GLY A 162 -13.25 6.98 7.79
CA GLY A 162 -12.12 7.82 8.21
C GLY A 162 -11.70 7.54 9.65
N GLU A 163 -12.67 7.37 10.54
CA GLU A 163 -12.43 6.99 11.94
C GLU A 163 -11.82 5.60 12.04
N LEU A 164 -12.26 4.58 11.31
CA LEU A 164 -11.63 3.25 11.36
C LEU A 164 -10.16 3.28 10.90
N GLY A 165 -9.82 4.15 9.94
CA GLY A 165 -8.44 4.34 9.51
C GLY A 165 -7.56 5.15 10.48
N SER A 166 -8.16 6.02 11.29
CA SER A 166 -7.46 6.98 12.17
C SER A 166 -7.64 6.70 13.67
N SER A 167 -8.61 5.88 14.04
CA SER A 167 -9.00 5.62 15.43
C SER A 167 -7.98 4.74 16.13
N ALA A 168 -7.84 5.04 17.42
CA ALA A 168 -7.04 4.29 18.36
C ALA A 168 -7.96 3.33 19.13
N PRO A 169 -8.08 2.04 18.73
CA PRO A 169 -8.98 1.10 19.40
C PRO A 169 -8.66 0.84 20.88
N LEU A 170 -7.51 1.33 21.40
CA LEU A 170 -7.10 1.21 22.80
C LEU A 170 -6.93 2.55 23.55
N GLY A 171 -7.33 3.69 22.96
CA GLY A 171 -7.11 5.01 23.59
C GLY A 171 -5.64 5.44 23.68
N ILE A 172 -4.74 4.70 23.06
CA ILE A 172 -3.37 5.12 22.78
C ILE A 172 -3.43 5.81 21.41
N PRO A 173 -3.35 7.16 21.34
CA PRO A 173 -3.57 7.93 20.11
C PRO A 173 -2.70 7.46 18.95
#